data_AF-A0AAW4L1Z4-F1
#
_entry.id   AF-A0AAW4L1Z4-F1
#
_cell.length_a   1.000
_cell.length_b   1.000
_cell.length_c   1.000
_cell.angle_alpha   90.00
_cell.angle_beta   90.00
_cell.angle_gamma   90.00
#
_symmetry.space_group_name_H-M   'P 1'
#
loop_
_entity.id
_entity.type
_entity.pdbx_description
1 polymer ?
#
loop_
_entity_poly.entity_id
_entity_poly.type
_entity_poly.pdbx_seq_one_letter_code
_entity_poly.pdbx_strand_id
1 'polypeptide(L)' 'MYTPRAFALDDLPEIQQLIQHTRLAQLVTMGENGLQASHLPLLLNPDEGPNGTLYGHLAKANPQWRE' A
#
# COMPACT_ATOMS: atom_id res chain seq x y z
N MET A 1 -2.81 11.34 1.33
CA MET A 1 -4.30 11.40 1.36
C MET A 1 -4.71 11.97 2.70
N TYR A 2 -5.70 12.86 2.73
CA TYR A 2 -6.22 13.39 3.98
C TYR A 2 -7.20 12.38 4.60
N THR A 3 -6.97 12.00 5.86
CA THR A 3 -7.89 11.19 6.65
C THR A 3 -8.48 12.08 7.75
N PRO A 4 -9.78 12.44 7.68
CA PRO A 4 -10.42 13.19 8.76
C PRO A 4 -10.29 12.45 10.10
N ARG A 5 -10.16 13.19 11.22
CA ARG A 5 -9.95 12.60 12.55
C ARG A 5 -11.02 11.58 12.95
N ALA A 6 -12.27 11.79 12.52
CA ALA A 6 -13.37 10.85 12.78
C ALA A 6 -13.21 9.48 12.09
N PHE A 7 -12.30 9.37 11.12
CA PHE A 7 -11.99 8.15 10.37
C PHE A 7 -10.53 7.70 10.56
N ALA A 8 -9.78 8.33 11.47
CA ALA A 8 -8.41 7.92 11.76
C ALA A 8 -8.42 6.56 12.46
N LEU A 9 -7.60 5.66 11.96
CA LEU A 9 -7.32 4.37 12.57
C LEU A 9 -5.82 4.33 12.86
N ASP A 10 -5.46 4.34 14.15
CA ASP A 10 -4.08 4.47 14.61
C ASP A 10 -3.56 3.19 15.30
N ASP A 11 -4.43 2.19 15.54
CA ASP A 11 -4.05 0.90 16.12
C ASP A 11 -3.43 -0.02 15.06
N LEU A 12 -2.14 -0.31 15.19
CA LEU A 12 -1.40 -1.09 14.19
C LEU A 12 -1.98 -2.51 13.99
N PRO A 13 -2.30 -3.30 15.05
CA PRO A 13 -2.96 -4.59 14.88
C PRO A 13 -4.27 -4.50 14.09
N GLU A 14 -5.14 -3.53 14.39
CA GLU A 14 -6.39 -3.33 13.65
C GLU A 14 -6.14 -2.95 12.18
N ILE A 15 -5.17 -2.07 11.90
CA ILE A 15 -4.76 -1.73 10.53
C ILE A 15 -4.27 -2.98 9.78
N GLN A 16 -3.41 -3.78 10.40
CA GLN A 16 -2.86 -5.00 9.79
C GLN A 16 -3.97 -6.02 9.50
N GLN A 17 -4.93 -6.19 10.40
CA GLN A 17 -6.11 -7.02 10.16
C GLN A 17 -6.92 -6.50 8.98
N LEU A 18 -7.19 -5.19 8.89
CA LEU A 18 -7.92 -4.61 7.76
C LEU A 18 -7.21 -4.86 6.42
N ILE A 19 -5.89 -4.71 6.38
CA ILE A 19 -5.06 -5.01 5.20
C ILE A 19 -5.18 -6.49 4.82
N GLN A 20 -5.11 -7.42 5.78
CA GLN A 20 -5.25 -8.86 5.49
C GLN A 20 -6.61 -9.24 4.88
N HIS A 21 -7.67 -8.53 5.27
CA HIS A 21 -9.01 -8.70 4.68
C HIS A 21 -9.16 -7.98 3.33
N THR A 22 -8.24 -7.08 2.97
CA THR A 22 -8.29 -6.26 1.75
C THR A 22 -7.10 -6.57 0.84
N ARG A 23 -7.26 -7.54 -0.06
CA ARG A 23 -6.13 -8.06 -0.88
C ARG A 23 -5.81 -7.26 -2.14
N LEU A 24 -6.46 -6.12 -2.37
CA LEU A 24 -6.20 -5.24 -3.52
C LEU A 24 -5.91 -3.82 -3.02
N ALA A 25 -4.67 -3.36 -3.24
CA ALA A 25 -4.21 -2.05 -2.84
C ALA A 25 -4.09 -1.11 -4.05
N GLN A 26 -4.01 0.19 -3.77
CA GLN A 26 -3.59 1.21 -4.72
C GLN A 26 -2.17 1.68 -4.34
N LEU A 27 -1.18 1.33 -5.15
CA LEU A 27 0.18 1.87 -5.02
C LEU A 27 0.23 3.22 -5.72
N VAL A 28 0.47 4.28 -4.94
CA VAL A 28 0.60 5.64 -5.44
C VAL A 28 2.04 6.10 -5.29
N THR A 29 2.67 6.48 -6.40
CA THR A 29 4.03 7.03 -6.45
C THR A 29 3.98 8.46 -7.01
N MET A 30 4.96 9.28 -6.63
CA MET A 30 5.17 10.61 -7.20
C MET A 30 6.53 10.59 -7.89
N GLY A 31 6.52 10.63 -9.23
CA GLY A 31 7.72 10.72 -10.06
C GLY A 31 7.84 12.07 -10.74
N GLU A 32 8.83 12.22 -11.63
CA GLU A 32 9.06 13.45 -12.41
C GLU A 32 7.86 13.83 -13.28
N ASN A 33 7.09 12.83 -13.73
CA ASN A 33 5.89 13.01 -14.56
C ASN A 33 4.61 13.22 -13.74
N GLY A 34 4.73 13.36 -12.40
CA GLY A 34 3.61 13.55 -11.48
C GLY A 34 3.17 12.27 -10.76
N LEU A 35 1.90 12.24 -10.35
CA LEU A 35 1.32 11.13 -9.60
C LEU A 35 0.94 9.98 -10.54
N GLN A 36 1.34 8.76 -10.17
CA GLN A 36 0.84 7.54 -10.79
C GLN A 36 0.20 6.64 -9.74
N ALA A 37 -0.90 5.98 -10.09
CA ALA A 37 -1.59 5.02 -9.24
C ALA A 37 -1.82 3.68 -9.97
N SER A 38 -1.46 2.56 -9.33
CA SER A 38 -1.73 1.21 -9.83
C SER A 38 -2.49 0.38 -8.82
N HIS A 39 -3.48 -0.37 -9.29
CA HIS A 39 -4.16 -1.39 -8.48
C HIS A 39 -3.33 -2.67 -8.50
N LEU A 40 -2.87 -3.12 -7.33
CA LEU A 40 -1.98 -4.27 -7.18
C LEU A 40 -2.45 -5.18 -6.05
N PRO A 41 -2.45 -6.51 -6.25
CA PRO A 41 -2.56 -7.44 -5.14
C PRO A 41 -1.30 -7.33 -4.27
N LEU A 42 -1.48 -7.07 -2.97
CA LEU A 42 -0.40 -7.01 -2.00
C LEU A 42 -0.67 -7.99 -0.84
N LEU A 43 0.40 -8.61 -0.34
CA LEU A 43 0.39 -9.51 0.81
C LEU A 43 1.16 -8.86 1.97
N LEU A 44 0.57 -8.86 3.16
CA LEU A 44 1.22 -8.33 4.36
C LEU A 44 1.99 -9.44 5.09
N ASN A 45 3.26 -9.20 5.38
CA ASN A 45 4.02 -9.88 6.42
C ASN A 45 4.07 -8.98 7.66
N PRO A 46 3.27 -9.24 8.71
CA PRO A 46 3.14 -8.33 9.86
C PRO A 46 4.37 -8.31 10.78
N ASP A 47 5.19 -9.36 10.74
CA ASP A 47 6.32 -9.56 11.66
C ASP A 47 7.64 -9.00 11.11
N GLU A 48 7.62 -8.40 9.91
CA GLU A 48 8.80 -7.88 9.24
C GLU A 48 8.80 -6.36 9.20
N GLY A 49 9.81 -5.74 9.82
CA GLY A 49 9.90 -4.28 9.93
C GLY A 49 8.94 -3.70 10.97
N PRO A 50 9.05 -2.38 11.27
CA PRO A 50 8.34 -1.77 12.38
C PRO A 50 6.80 -1.70 12.21
N ASN A 51 6.30 -1.77 10.97
CA ASN A 51 4.87 -1.69 10.64
C ASN A 51 4.35 -2.93 9.88
N GLY A 52 5.20 -3.94 9.67
CA GLY A 52 5.00 -4.98 8.67
C GLY A 52 5.52 -4.58 7.27
N THR A 53 5.67 -5.58 6.41
CA THR A 53 6.15 -5.44 5.03
C THR A 53 5.08 -5.89 4.04
N LEU A 54 4.85 -5.10 2.99
CA LEU A 54 3.96 -5.46 1.89
C LEU A 54 4.76 -6.06 0.73
N TYR A 55 4.34 -7.24 0.28
CA TYR A 55 4.89 -7.95 -0.86
C TYR A 55 3.91 -7.93 -2.03
N GLY A 56 4.42 -7.74 -3.23
CA GLY A 56 3.63 -7.76 -4.45
C GLY A 56 4.51 -7.85 -5.69
N HIS A 57 3.88 -7.85 -6.85
CA HIS A 57 4.58 -7.88 -8.12
C HIS A 57 4.09 -6.77 -9.04
N LEU A 58 5.03 -6.12 -9.72
CA LEU A 58 4.78 -5.17 -10.79
C LEU A 58 5.20 -5.81 -12.11
N ALA A 59 4.29 -5.79 -13.09
CA ALA A 59 4.65 -6.19 -14.44
C ALA A 59 5.62 -5.17 -15.05
N LYS A 60 6.57 -5.62 -15.88
CA LYS A 60 7.49 -4.72 -16.60
C LYS A 60 6.79 -3.69 -17.50
N ALA A 61 5.56 -4.00 -17.94
CA ALA A 61 4.74 -3.09 -18.71
C ALA A 61 4.14 -1.94 -17.87
N ASN A 62 4.06 -2.10 -16.54
CA ASN A 62 3.61 -1.03 -15.65
C ASN A 62 4.77 -0.06 -15.41
N PRO A 63 4.76 1.19 -15.91
CA PRO A 63 5.94 2.04 -15.85
C PRO A 63 6.40 2.37 -14.42
N GLN A 64 5.53 2.25 -13.40
CA GLN A 64 5.88 2.49 -11.99
C GLN A 64 7.05 1.67 -11.46
N TRP A 65 7.44 0.54 -12.09
CA TRP A 65 8.60 -0.22 -11.60
C TRP A 65 9.95 0.51 -11.83
N ARG A 66 9.99 1.53 -12.70
CA ARG A 66 11.21 2.28 -13.07
C ARG A 66 11.30 3.67 -12.47
N GLU A 67 10.18 4.17 -11.98
CA GLU A 67 10.04 5.56 -11.53
C GLU A 67 10.61 5.77 -10.13
#